data_AF-A0A950K4C3-F1
#
_entry.id   AF-A0A950K4C3-F1
#
_cell.length_a   1.000
_cell.length_b   1.000
_cell.length_c   1.000
_cell.angle_alpha   90.00
_cell.angle_beta   90.00
_cell.angle_gamma   90.00
#
_symmetry.space_group_name_H-M   'P 1'
#
loop_
_entity.id
_entity.type
_entity.pdbx_description
1 polymer ?
#
loop_
_entity_poly.entity_id
_entity_poly.type
_entity_poly.pdbx_seq_one_letter_code
_entity_poly.pdbx_strand_id
1 'polypeptide(L)'
;MQLGELLDRIRDYYLQRLRTELREAPKPIAEPAFRKKDGSLAREGPLSLPLRGDLYAHGEMIAVDTEKMLAFDALEFPWTEDLTVDLEPFKWNELTLHLAGVGSCVDWAPLTAWFEKWFDGDDEREPGPDGLRGVLHFLSDPETHDDEIRFMIDLGSAPVEAFEELLDAADALGAPRVRID
;
A
#
# COMPACT_ATOMS: atom_id res chain seq x y z
N MET A 1 10.82 -15.93 -13.09
CA MET A 1 10.25 -14.58 -12.93
C MET A 1 11.00 -13.95 -11.78
N GLN A 2 11.56 -12.76 -11.98
CA GLN A 2 12.20 -12.01 -10.88
C GLN A 2 11.11 -11.36 -10.03
N LEU A 3 11.38 -11.08 -8.75
CA LEU A 3 10.39 -10.49 -7.83
C LEU A 3 9.78 -9.20 -8.41
N GLY A 4 10.61 -8.26 -8.89
CA GLY A 4 10.13 -7.03 -9.50
C GLY A 4 9.20 -7.24 -10.70
N GLU A 5 9.49 -8.24 -11.56
CA GLU A 5 8.63 -8.59 -12.70
C GLU A 5 7.26 -9.13 -12.25
N LEU A 6 7.22 -9.90 -11.16
CA LEU A 6 5.97 -10.36 -10.57
C LEU A 6 5.16 -9.19 -10.00
N LEU A 7 5.81 -8.34 -9.19
CA LEU A 7 5.17 -7.19 -8.55
C LEU A 7 4.64 -6.19 -9.60
N ASP A 8 5.40 -5.90 -10.65
CA ASP A 8 4.95 -5.07 -11.77
C ASP A 8 3.69 -5.63 -12.42
N ARG A 9 3.61 -6.96 -12.61
CA ARG A 9 2.42 -7.59 -13.19
C ARG A 9 1.19 -7.49 -12.28
N ILE A 10 1.36 -7.70 -10.97
CA ILE A 10 0.27 -7.56 -9.97
C ILE A 10 -0.22 -6.12 -9.95
N ARG A 11 0.71 -5.17 -9.86
CA ARG A 11 0.45 -3.73 -9.90
C ARG A 11 -0.28 -3.34 -11.19
N ASP A 12 0.24 -3.70 -12.35
CA ASP A 12 -0.33 -3.32 -13.64
C ASP A 12 -1.75 -3.87 -13.83
N TYR A 13 -2.06 -5.03 -13.28
CA TYR A 13 -3.42 -5.59 -13.32
C TYR A 13 -4.43 -4.69 -12.59
N TYR A 14 -4.08 -4.18 -11.40
CA TYR A 14 -4.88 -3.20 -10.69
C TYR A 14 -4.91 -1.84 -11.42
N LEU A 15 -3.76 -1.33 -11.87
CA LEU A 15 -3.70 -0.02 -12.54
C LEU A 15 -4.44 0.02 -13.87
N GLN A 16 -4.55 -1.09 -14.59
CA GLN A 16 -5.41 -1.17 -15.77
C GLN A 16 -6.87 -0.89 -15.44
N ARG A 17 -7.36 -1.38 -14.30
CA ARG A 17 -8.72 -1.11 -13.81
C ARG A 17 -8.87 0.35 -13.39
N LEU A 18 -7.96 0.85 -12.56
CA LEU A 18 -7.97 2.25 -12.09
C LEU A 18 -7.93 3.26 -13.25
N ARG A 19 -7.04 3.04 -14.23
CA ARG A 19 -6.95 3.88 -15.44
C ARG A 19 -8.20 3.78 -16.33
N THR A 20 -8.93 2.68 -16.28
CA THR A 20 -10.18 2.54 -17.03
C THR A 20 -11.27 3.37 -16.38
N GLU A 21 -11.44 3.26 -15.06
CA GLU A 21 -12.39 4.09 -14.31
C GLU A 21 -12.09 5.59 -14.46
N LEU A 22 -10.82 5.99 -14.38
CA LEU A 22 -10.40 7.37 -14.60
C LEU A 22 -10.77 7.90 -16.00
N ARG A 23 -10.62 7.08 -17.05
CA ARG A 23 -10.94 7.52 -18.42
C ARG A 23 -12.44 7.60 -18.69
N GLU A 24 -13.23 6.75 -18.04
CA GLU A 24 -14.67 6.66 -18.24
C GLU A 24 -15.44 7.70 -17.40
N ALA A 25 -14.86 8.12 -16.26
CA ALA A 25 -15.44 9.15 -15.42
C ALA A 25 -15.35 10.55 -16.07
N PRO A 26 -16.43 11.36 -16.05
CA PRO A 26 -16.39 12.74 -16.49
C PRO A 26 -15.75 13.64 -15.41
N LYS A 27 -14.64 14.29 -15.76
CA LYS A 27 -13.88 15.19 -14.85
C LYS A 27 -13.48 14.52 -13.53
N PRO A 28 -12.78 13.38 -13.58
CA PRO A 28 -12.34 12.69 -12.38
C PRO A 28 -11.32 13.52 -11.61
N ILE A 29 -11.25 13.28 -10.30
CA ILE A 29 -10.08 13.61 -9.48
C ILE A 29 -9.45 12.28 -9.09
N ALA A 30 -8.25 12.02 -9.58
CA ALA A 30 -7.48 10.83 -9.24
C ALA A 30 -6.87 10.97 -7.84
N GLU A 31 -6.93 9.88 -7.07
CA GLU A 31 -6.17 9.69 -5.83
C GLU A 31 -6.31 10.82 -4.79
N PRO A 32 -7.52 11.39 -4.56
CA PRO A 32 -7.66 12.52 -3.65
C PRO A 32 -7.37 12.10 -2.20
N ALA A 33 -6.52 12.88 -1.53
CA ALA A 33 -6.33 12.77 -0.09
C ALA A 33 -7.56 13.28 0.66
N PHE A 34 -7.98 12.55 1.69
CA PHE A 34 -9.03 13.03 2.58
C PHE A 34 -8.49 14.18 3.44
N ARG A 35 -9.18 15.32 3.38
CA ARG A 35 -8.80 16.55 4.08
C ARG A 35 -9.94 17.06 4.94
N LYS A 36 -9.61 17.70 6.06
CA LYS A 36 -10.53 18.42 6.93
C LYS A 36 -10.97 19.73 6.25
N LYS A 37 -11.96 20.40 6.84
CA LYS A 37 -12.47 21.69 6.33
C LYS A 37 -11.42 22.80 6.26
N ASP A 38 -10.36 22.72 7.06
CA ASP A 38 -9.24 23.66 7.07
C ASP A 38 -8.15 23.33 6.04
N GLY A 39 -8.32 22.25 5.25
CA GLY A 39 -7.37 21.78 4.24
C GLY A 39 -6.27 20.86 4.76
N SER A 40 -6.14 20.69 6.08
CA SER A 40 -5.20 19.72 6.66
C SER A 40 -5.65 18.28 6.37
N LEU A 41 -4.71 17.34 6.36
CA LEU A 41 -5.03 15.93 6.17
C LEU A 41 -5.98 15.43 7.28
N ALA A 42 -7.00 14.69 6.88
CA ALA A 42 -7.76 13.86 7.80
C ALA A 42 -6.86 12.69 8.21
N ARG A 43 -6.71 12.47 9.51
CA ARG A 43 -5.82 11.47 10.11
C ARG A 43 -6.61 10.72 11.18
N GLU A 44 -6.49 9.41 11.21
CA GLU A 44 -7.26 8.52 12.07
C GLU A 44 -6.37 7.43 12.69
N GLY A 45 -6.88 6.76 13.72
CA GLY A 45 -6.24 5.59 14.31
C GLY A 45 -5.09 5.87 15.30
N PRO A 46 -4.66 4.86 16.07
CA PRO A 46 -3.42 4.87 16.84
C PRO A 46 -2.16 5.36 16.10
N LEU A 47 -1.99 5.03 14.81
CA LEU A 47 -0.85 5.50 14.03
C LEU A 47 -1.04 6.93 13.49
N SER A 48 -2.24 7.50 13.60
CA SER A 48 -2.57 8.85 13.16
C SER A 48 -2.23 9.10 11.68
N LEU A 49 -2.52 8.11 10.82
CA LEU A 49 -2.19 8.14 9.39
C LEU A 49 -3.35 8.71 8.55
N PRO A 50 -3.04 9.35 7.41
CA PRO A 50 -4.04 9.80 6.46
C PRO A 50 -4.50 8.70 5.49
N LEU A 51 -5.55 9.00 4.72
CA LEU A 51 -6.15 8.12 3.72
C LEU A 51 -6.27 8.88 2.38
N ARG A 52 -6.14 8.15 1.26
CA ARG A 52 -6.60 8.56 -0.08
C ARG A 52 -7.64 7.55 -0.55
N GLY A 53 -8.53 7.98 -1.43
CA GLY A 53 -9.33 7.03 -2.21
C GLY A 53 -8.88 7.01 -3.66
N ASP A 54 -9.33 6.03 -4.41
CA ASP A 54 -8.90 5.82 -5.79
C ASP A 54 -9.30 6.97 -6.72
N LEU A 55 -10.57 7.35 -6.66
CA LEU A 55 -11.20 8.27 -7.61
C LEU A 55 -12.34 9.03 -6.92
N TYR A 56 -12.46 10.33 -7.20
CA TYR A 56 -13.68 11.09 -6.97
C TYR A 56 -14.30 11.50 -8.30
N ALA A 57 -15.55 11.13 -8.52
CA ALA A 57 -16.34 11.53 -9.68
C ALA A 57 -17.82 11.57 -9.32
N HIS A 58 -18.63 12.32 -10.07
CA HIS A 58 -20.09 12.41 -9.86
C HIS A 58 -20.54 12.88 -8.46
N GLY A 59 -19.65 13.46 -7.65
CA GLY A 59 -19.99 13.88 -6.29
C GLY A 59 -19.74 12.82 -5.22
N GLU A 60 -19.12 11.68 -5.57
CA GLU A 60 -18.84 10.58 -4.65
C GLU A 60 -17.43 10.00 -4.85
N MET A 61 -16.96 9.30 -3.82
CA MET A 61 -15.75 8.50 -3.87
C MET A 61 -16.09 7.15 -4.51
N ILE A 62 -15.32 6.75 -5.52
CA ILE A 62 -15.45 5.48 -6.22
C ILE A 62 -14.23 4.65 -5.82
N ALA A 63 -14.47 3.55 -5.12
CA ALA A 63 -13.44 2.57 -4.81
C ALA A 63 -13.22 1.65 -6.02
N VAL A 64 -11.97 1.43 -6.38
CA VAL A 64 -11.56 0.57 -7.48
C VAL A 64 -11.01 -0.72 -6.92
N ASP A 65 -11.61 -1.83 -7.32
CA ASP A 65 -11.12 -3.16 -6.97
C ASP A 65 -10.98 -4.04 -8.21
N THR A 66 -10.13 -5.04 -8.09
CA THR A 66 -9.98 -6.10 -9.08
C THR A 66 -10.85 -7.29 -8.70
N GLU A 67 -11.52 -7.92 -9.69
CA GLU A 67 -12.41 -9.05 -9.43
C GLU A 67 -11.68 -10.27 -8.85
N LYS A 68 -10.36 -10.38 -9.09
CA LYS A 68 -9.52 -11.52 -8.72
C LYS A 68 -8.11 -11.05 -8.41
N MET A 69 -7.38 -11.76 -7.58
CA MET A 69 -5.92 -11.63 -7.51
C MET A 69 -5.26 -12.39 -8.67
N LEU A 70 -4.06 -11.94 -9.08
CA LEU A 70 -3.25 -12.72 -10.01
C LEU A 70 -2.71 -13.95 -9.28
N ALA A 71 -2.92 -15.14 -9.86
CA ALA A 71 -2.39 -16.37 -9.30
C ALA A 71 -0.89 -16.51 -9.62
N PHE A 72 -0.11 -16.89 -8.62
CA PHE A 72 1.28 -17.33 -8.72
C PHE A 72 1.59 -18.34 -7.60
N ASP A 73 2.67 -19.11 -7.75
CA ASP A 73 3.12 -20.02 -6.70
C ASP A 73 3.74 -19.22 -5.56
N ALA A 74 3.39 -19.55 -4.31
CA ALA A 74 3.95 -18.90 -3.14
C ALA A 74 5.49 -18.94 -3.17
N LEU A 75 6.11 -17.82 -2.82
CA LEU A 75 7.56 -17.65 -2.83
C LEU A 75 8.06 -17.44 -1.40
N GLU A 76 9.11 -18.16 -1.03
CA GLU A 76 9.88 -17.88 0.17
C GLU A 76 11.29 -17.44 -0.25
N PHE A 77 11.76 -16.31 0.25
CA PHE A 77 13.10 -15.81 -0.05
C PHE A 77 13.66 -14.95 1.10
N PRO A 78 14.99 -14.93 1.30
CA PRO A 78 15.62 -13.98 2.19
C PRO A 78 15.59 -12.57 1.57
N TRP A 79 15.16 -11.57 2.35
CA TRP A 79 15.29 -10.15 1.97
C TRP A 79 16.61 -9.57 2.45
N THR A 80 16.93 -9.80 3.73
CA THR A 80 18.22 -9.48 4.37
C THR A 80 18.80 -10.74 5.01
N GLU A 81 19.91 -10.62 5.75
CA GLU A 81 20.42 -11.72 6.57
C GLU A 81 19.49 -12.05 7.75
N ASP A 82 18.68 -11.08 8.19
CA ASP A 82 17.82 -11.18 9.38
C ASP A 82 16.33 -11.35 9.05
N LEU A 83 15.90 -11.00 7.83
CA LEU A 83 14.50 -11.07 7.39
C LEU A 83 14.27 -12.10 6.28
N THR A 84 13.34 -13.03 6.54
CA THR A 84 12.75 -13.92 5.53
C THR A 84 11.35 -13.45 5.12
N VAL A 85 11.05 -13.50 3.82
CA VAL A 85 9.75 -13.08 3.26
C VAL A 85 9.02 -14.27 2.66
N ASP A 86 7.77 -14.45 3.07
CA ASP A 86 6.77 -15.31 2.44
C ASP A 86 5.81 -14.45 1.62
N LEU A 87 5.74 -14.71 0.32
CA LEU A 87 4.88 -14.00 -0.61
C LEU A 87 3.84 -14.96 -1.18
N GLU A 88 2.58 -14.78 -0.81
CA GLU A 88 1.41 -15.48 -1.34
C GLU A 88 0.66 -14.58 -2.33
N PRO A 89 -0.24 -15.12 -3.17
CA PRO A 89 -1.09 -14.31 -4.04
C PRO A 89 -1.90 -13.26 -3.29
N PHE A 90 -1.72 -11.99 -3.66
CA PHE A 90 -2.38 -10.82 -3.06
C PHE A 90 -2.92 -9.87 -4.14
N LYS A 91 -3.74 -8.88 -3.75
CA LYS A 91 -4.13 -7.76 -4.60
C LYS A 91 -3.31 -6.52 -4.29
N TRP A 92 -2.86 -5.78 -5.31
CA TRP A 92 -2.08 -4.56 -5.12
C TRP A 92 -2.79 -3.52 -4.23
N ASN A 93 -4.11 -3.43 -4.35
CA ASN A 93 -4.97 -2.50 -3.61
C ASN A 93 -5.53 -3.06 -2.29
N GLU A 94 -5.18 -4.29 -1.93
CA GLU A 94 -5.69 -4.97 -0.74
C GLU A 94 -4.74 -6.12 -0.40
N LEU A 95 -3.57 -5.79 0.17
CA LEU A 95 -2.64 -6.78 0.70
C LEU A 95 -2.64 -6.74 2.22
N THR A 96 -2.30 -7.86 2.84
CA THR A 96 -2.08 -7.98 4.26
C THR A 96 -0.61 -8.25 4.54
N LEU A 97 0.02 -7.36 5.29
CA LEU A 97 1.34 -7.57 5.85
C LEU A 97 1.20 -8.24 7.22
N HIS A 98 1.83 -9.39 7.39
CA HIS A 98 1.94 -10.09 8.67
C HIS A 98 3.38 -10.00 9.16
N LEU A 99 3.58 -9.48 10.36
CA LEU A 99 4.87 -9.39 11.02
C LEU A 99 4.91 -10.41 12.16
N ALA A 100 5.80 -11.39 12.06
CA ALA A 100 6.00 -12.39 13.10
C ALA A 100 7.24 -12.05 13.95
N GLY A 101 7.19 -12.34 15.25
CA GLY A 101 8.34 -12.23 16.13
C GLY A 101 8.74 -10.80 16.53
N VAL A 102 7.92 -9.80 16.22
CA VAL A 102 8.14 -8.42 16.68
C VAL A 102 7.81 -8.31 18.17
N GLY A 103 8.62 -7.57 18.93
CA GLY A 103 8.44 -7.43 20.38
C GLY A 103 7.14 -6.68 20.76
N SER A 104 6.75 -6.70 22.03
CA SER A 104 5.52 -6.03 22.51
C SER A 104 5.60 -4.50 22.58
N CYS A 105 6.79 -3.91 22.39
CA CYS A 105 7.02 -2.47 22.40
C CYS A 105 7.67 -2.03 21.07
N VAL A 106 7.01 -2.34 19.95
CA VAL A 106 7.50 -1.95 18.61
C VAL A 106 7.43 -0.44 18.44
N ASP A 107 8.52 0.14 17.96
CA ASP A 107 8.50 1.51 17.42
C ASP A 107 8.06 1.47 15.96
N TRP A 108 6.85 1.94 15.67
CA TRP A 108 6.27 1.97 14.32
C TRP A 108 6.85 3.07 13.41
N ALA A 109 7.84 3.84 13.87
CA ALA A 109 8.44 4.92 13.09
C ALA A 109 8.94 4.49 11.70
N PRO A 110 9.60 3.34 11.49
CA PRO A 110 10.02 2.92 10.15
C PRO A 110 8.83 2.74 9.18
N LEU A 111 7.77 2.06 9.62
CA LEU A 111 6.58 1.80 8.80
C LEU A 111 5.77 3.07 8.54
N THR A 112 5.59 3.91 9.55
CA THR A 112 4.87 5.19 9.37
C THR A 112 5.66 6.17 8.50
N ALA A 113 6.99 6.22 8.60
CA ALA A 113 7.82 7.05 7.72
C ALA A 113 7.78 6.57 6.26
N TRP A 114 7.83 5.25 6.04
CA TRP A 114 7.60 4.65 4.73
C TRP A 114 6.25 5.06 4.15
N PHE A 115 5.19 4.93 4.95
CA PHE A 115 3.84 5.29 4.50
C PHE A 115 3.75 6.77 4.11
N GLU A 116 4.18 7.69 4.98
CA GLU A 116 4.09 9.14 4.73
C GLU A 116 4.89 9.55 3.48
N LYS A 117 6.05 8.94 3.24
CA LYS A 117 6.87 9.18 2.04
C LYS A 117 6.08 8.84 0.77
N TRP A 118 5.42 7.70 0.74
CA TRP A 118 4.71 7.26 -0.46
C TRP A 118 3.27 7.77 -0.52
N PHE A 119 2.69 8.19 0.59
CA PHE A 119 1.38 8.85 0.66
C PHE A 119 1.41 10.26 0.04
N ASP A 120 2.55 10.97 0.12
CA ASP A 120 2.73 12.31 -0.45
C ASP A 120 1.70 13.33 0.06
N GLY A 121 1.63 13.54 1.38
CA GLY A 121 0.54 14.31 2.00
C GLY A 121 0.36 15.76 1.51
N ASP A 122 1.42 16.36 0.98
CA ASP A 122 1.43 17.71 0.44
C ASP A 122 1.20 17.76 -1.08
N ASP A 123 0.93 16.60 -1.71
CA ASP A 123 0.71 16.43 -3.15
C ASP A 123 1.88 16.98 -4.00
N GLU A 124 3.12 16.77 -3.55
CA GLU A 124 4.34 17.24 -4.23
C GLU A 124 4.62 16.49 -5.54
N ARG A 125 4.17 15.24 -5.65
CA ARG A 125 4.28 14.44 -6.89
C ARG A 125 3.20 14.85 -7.86
N GLU A 126 3.62 15.44 -8.98
CA GLU A 126 2.72 15.73 -10.09
C GLU A 126 2.23 14.43 -10.78
N PRO A 127 0.96 14.39 -11.24
CA PRO A 127 0.47 13.25 -12.00
C PRO A 127 1.29 13.00 -13.26
N GLY A 128 1.58 11.72 -13.53
CA GLY A 128 2.24 11.26 -14.74
C GLY A 128 1.34 11.31 -15.98
N PRO A 129 1.84 10.85 -17.14
CA PRO A 129 1.06 10.79 -18.39
C PRO A 129 -0.21 9.94 -18.32
N ASP A 130 -0.30 9.03 -17.36
CA ASP A 130 -1.46 8.18 -17.09
C ASP A 130 -2.46 8.81 -16.09
N GLY A 131 -2.16 10.02 -15.58
CA GLY A 131 -3.00 10.75 -14.65
C GLY A 131 -2.88 10.32 -13.18
N LEU A 132 -1.93 9.43 -12.87
CA LEU A 132 -1.68 8.91 -11.52
C LEU A 132 -0.43 9.54 -10.90
N ARG A 133 -0.37 9.61 -9.56
CA ARG A 133 0.73 10.27 -8.81
C ARG A 133 1.81 9.32 -8.32
N GLY A 134 1.56 8.02 -8.33
CA GLY A 134 2.47 7.03 -7.77
C GLY A 134 2.46 7.00 -6.24
N VAL A 135 1.27 6.99 -5.63
CA VAL A 135 1.08 7.14 -4.18
C VAL A 135 0.36 5.97 -3.53
N LEU A 136 0.63 5.74 -2.23
CA LEU A 136 -0.14 4.81 -1.37
C LEU A 136 -1.50 5.39 -1.03
N HIS A 137 -2.49 4.51 -0.85
CA HIS A 137 -3.84 4.94 -0.47
C HIS A 137 -4.13 4.70 1.00
N PHE A 138 -3.68 3.58 1.56
CA PHE A 138 -4.06 3.18 2.91
C PHE A 138 -3.04 2.27 3.60
N LEU A 139 -2.93 2.44 4.92
CA LEU A 139 -2.28 1.54 5.86
C LEU A 139 -3.17 1.50 7.12
N SER A 140 -3.61 0.32 7.54
CA SER A 140 -4.40 0.16 8.76
C SER A 140 -3.55 0.40 10.01
N ASP A 141 -4.21 0.54 11.16
CA ASP A 141 -3.54 0.39 12.44
C ASP A 141 -3.08 -1.05 12.67
N PRO A 142 -2.10 -1.29 13.55
CA PRO A 142 -1.64 -2.64 13.88
C PRO A 142 -2.74 -3.45 14.56
N GLU A 143 -3.04 -4.62 14.00
CA GLU A 143 -3.94 -5.59 14.62
C GLU A 143 -3.16 -6.81 15.10
N THR A 144 -3.23 -7.10 16.40
CA THR A 144 -2.64 -8.34 16.93
C THR A 144 -3.58 -9.51 16.67
N HIS A 145 -3.09 -10.51 15.93
CA HIS A 145 -3.80 -11.76 15.71
C HIS A 145 -2.85 -12.93 16.01
N ASP A 146 -3.22 -13.75 16.99
CA ASP A 146 -2.35 -14.79 17.55
C ASP A 146 -1.00 -14.21 18.02
N ASP A 147 0.10 -14.62 17.37
CA ASP A 147 1.47 -14.20 17.65
C ASP A 147 2.04 -13.27 16.54
N GLU A 148 1.18 -12.75 15.68
CA GLU A 148 1.53 -11.86 14.56
C GLU A 148 0.87 -10.49 14.70
N ILE A 149 1.50 -9.48 14.11
CA ILE A 149 0.90 -8.15 13.92
C ILE A 149 0.56 -8.00 12.45
N ARG A 150 -0.70 -7.63 12.18
CA ARG A 150 -1.25 -7.50 10.84
C ARG A 150 -1.52 -6.06 10.47
N PHE A 151 -1.29 -5.75 9.21
CA PHE A 151 -1.65 -4.49 8.57
C PHE A 151 -2.33 -4.76 7.25
N MET A 152 -3.46 -4.11 6.99
CA MET A 152 -4.04 -4.02 5.66
C MET A 152 -3.43 -2.82 4.94
N ILE A 153 -3.02 -3.01 3.69
CA ILE A 153 -2.33 -2.00 2.89
C ILE A 153 -2.99 -1.90 1.52
N ASP A 154 -3.27 -0.67 1.10
CA ASP A 154 -3.62 -0.34 -0.28
C ASP A 154 -2.43 0.43 -0.88
N LEU A 155 -1.72 -0.23 -1.80
CA LEU A 155 -0.54 0.36 -2.43
C LEU A 155 -0.90 1.44 -3.46
N GLY A 156 -2.17 1.62 -3.81
CA GLY A 156 -2.62 2.62 -4.76
C GLY A 156 -1.84 2.55 -6.08
N SER A 157 -1.40 3.72 -6.58
CA SER A 157 -0.56 3.78 -7.78
C SER A 157 0.95 3.69 -7.52
N ALA A 158 1.36 3.52 -6.27
CA ALA A 158 2.76 3.49 -5.87
C ALA A 158 3.58 2.50 -6.71
N PRO A 159 4.86 2.80 -7.01
CA PRO A 159 5.73 1.93 -7.80
C PRO A 159 6.12 0.67 -7.01
N VAL A 160 6.71 -0.32 -7.70
CA VAL A 160 7.27 -1.52 -7.06
C VAL A 160 8.31 -1.20 -5.98
N GLU A 161 9.07 -0.12 -6.15
CA GLU A 161 10.00 0.38 -5.15
C GLU A 161 9.32 0.67 -3.79
N ALA A 162 8.06 1.08 -3.78
CA ALA A 162 7.32 1.28 -2.53
C ALA A 162 7.08 -0.04 -1.79
N PHE A 163 6.88 -1.15 -2.52
CA PHE A 163 6.77 -2.47 -1.91
C PHE A 163 8.14 -2.96 -1.38
N GLU A 164 9.22 -2.72 -2.11
CA GLU A 164 10.56 -3.09 -1.66
C GLU A 164 10.94 -2.33 -0.37
N GLU A 165 10.64 -1.03 -0.31
CA GLU A 165 10.86 -0.23 0.90
C GLU A 165 9.92 -0.60 2.06
N LEU A 166 8.77 -1.24 1.79
CA LEU A 166 7.94 -1.82 2.85
C LEU A 166 8.67 -2.96 3.56
N LEU A 167 9.38 -3.80 2.79
CA LEU A 167 10.19 -4.88 3.34
C LEU A 167 11.38 -4.33 4.13
N ASP A 168 12.01 -3.26 3.65
CA ASP A 168 13.05 -2.54 4.41
C ASP A 168 12.50 -1.96 5.72
N ALA A 169 11.29 -1.39 5.70
CA ALA A 169 10.62 -0.92 6.90
C ALA A 169 10.35 -2.07 7.88
N ALA A 170 9.88 -3.22 7.40
CA ALA A 170 9.63 -4.40 8.22
C ALA A 170 10.92 -4.98 8.84
N ASP A 171 12.02 -5.01 8.08
CA ASP A 171 13.35 -5.38 8.59
C ASP A 171 13.81 -4.43 9.70
N ALA A 172 13.61 -3.12 9.51
CA ALA A 172 13.93 -2.10 10.52
C ALA A 172 13.08 -2.19 11.80
N LEU A 173 11.89 -2.81 11.75
CA LEU A 173 11.10 -3.14 12.94
C LEU A 173 11.66 -4.35 13.71
N GLY A 174 12.64 -5.06 13.14
CA GLY A 174 13.25 -6.26 13.72
C GLY A 174 12.40 -7.52 13.55
N ALA A 175 11.54 -7.56 12.53
CA ALA A 175 10.77 -8.75 12.21
C ALA A 175 11.69 -9.82 11.58
N PRO A 176 11.87 -11.01 12.18
CA PRO A 176 12.63 -12.10 11.55
C PRO A 176 11.91 -12.70 10.34
N ARG A 177 10.58 -12.55 10.27
CA ARG A 177 9.77 -13.09 9.19
C ARG A 177 8.58 -12.18 8.89
N VAL A 178 8.36 -11.97 7.60
CA VAL A 178 7.21 -11.27 7.03
C VAL A 178 6.43 -12.23 6.15
N ARG A 179 5.11 -12.18 6.22
CA ARG A 179 4.23 -12.83 5.25
C ARG A 179 3.33 -11.79 4.59
N ILE A 180 3.11 -11.93 3.29
CA ILE A 180 2.24 -11.06 2.50
C ILE A 180 1.22 -11.93 1.77
N ASP A 181 -0.08 -11.65 1.97
CA ASP A 181 -1.22 -12.31 1.32
C ASP A 181 -2.35 -11.33 0.93
#